data_AF-A0AAW6KMG9-F1
#
_entry.id   AF-A0AAW6KMG9-F1
#
_cell.length_a   1.000
_cell.length_b   1.000
_cell.length_c   1.000
_cell.angle_alpha   90.00
_cell.angle_beta   90.00
_cell.angle_gamma   90.00
#
_symmetry.space_group_name_H-M   'P 1'
#
loop_
_entity.id
_entity.type
_entity.pdbx_description
1 polymer ?
#
loop_
_entity_poly.entity_id
_entity_poly.type
_entity_poly.pdbx_seq_one_letter_code
_entity_poly.pdbx_strand_id
1 'polypeptide(L)'
;NEPIMRIEAPLAEAQLIETALLNIVNYQTLIATKAARIKSVIGDETALEFGTRRAHEMDAAMWGARAAIIGGFDATSNVRAGKRFDIPVSGTHAHALVQAYR
;
A
#
# COMPACT_ATOMS: atom_id res chain seq x y z
N ASN A 1 6.22 -18.55 -13.34
CA ASN A 1 4.90 -18.98 -13.85
C ASN A 1 4.39 -20.09 -12.97
N GLU A 2 3.93 -19.74 -11.79
CA GLU A 2 3.44 -20.68 -10.78
C GLU A 2 2.15 -20.14 -10.16
N PRO A 3 1.23 -21.01 -9.71
CA PRO A 3 0.00 -20.58 -9.08
C PRO A 3 0.26 -20.03 -7.67
N ILE A 4 -0.17 -18.79 -7.41
CA ILE A 4 -0.12 -18.15 -6.08
C ILE A 4 -1.37 -18.41 -5.23
N MET A 5 -2.46 -18.84 -5.87
CA MET A 5 -3.75 -19.14 -5.23
C MET A 5 -4.46 -20.22 -6.05
N ARG A 6 -5.16 -21.14 -5.36
CA ARG A 6 -6.06 -22.12 -5.97
C ARG A 6 -7.41 -22.02 -5.26
N ILE A 7 -8.48 -21.98 -6.03
CA ILE A 7 -9.86 -21.91 -5.53
C ILE A 7 -10.55 -23.21 -5.95
N GLU A 8 -11.21 -23.87 -5.01
CA GLU A 8 -12.07 -25.01 -5.25
C GLU A 8 -13.48 -24.64 -4.77
N ALA A 9 -14.41 -24.51 -5.71
CA ALA A 9 -15.79 -24.11 -5.47
C ALA A 9 -16.66 -24.54 -6.67
N PRO A 10 -18.00 -24.55 -6.54
CA PRO A 10 -18.90 -24.68 -7.68
C PRO A 10 -18.59 -23.64 -8.75
N LEU A 11 -18.73 -24.02 -10.02
CA LEU A 11 -18.29 -23.21 -11.17
C LEU A 11 -18.78 -21.75 -11.12
N ALA A 12 -20.07 -21.54 -10.82
CA ALA A 12 -20.66 -20.21 -10.77
C ALA A 12 -20.06 -19.34 -9.66
N GLU A 13 -19.74 -19.93 -8.50
CA GLU A 13 -19.15 -19.22 -7.36
C GLU A 13 -17.68 -18.89 -7.62
N ALA A 14 -16.92 -19.85 -8.16
CA ALA A 14 -15.51 -19.65 -8.53
C ALA A 14 -15.37 -18.52 -9.56
N GLN A 15 -16.23 -18.51 -10.58
CA GLN A 15 -16.20 -17.50 -11.64
C GLN A 15 -16.59 -16.11 -11.14
N LEU A 16 -17.52 -16.02 -10.17
CA LEU A 16 -17.99 -14.77 -9.60
C LEU A 16 -16.88 -14.01 -8.86
N ILE A 17 -16.03 -14.72 -8.10
CA ILE A 17 -15.02 -14.08 -7.25
C ILE A 17 -13.72 -13.75 -7.99
N GLU A 18 -13.49 -14.31 -9.18
CA GLU A 18 -12.24 -14.19 -9.93
C GLU A 18 -11.81 -12.72 -10.11
N THR A 19 -12.72 -11.87 -10.60
CA THR A 19 -12.40 -10.46 -10.87
C THR A 19 -12.00 -9.70 -9.60
N ALA A 20 -12.70 -9.93 -8.49
CA ALA A 20 -12.39 -9.28 -7.22
C ALA A 20 -11.03 -9.75 -6.67
N LEU A 21 -10.75 -11.05 -6.74
CA LEU A 21 -9.46 -11.61 -6.32
C LEU A 21 -8.31 -11.04 -7.15
N LEU A 22 -8.45 -11.00 -8.47
CA LEU A 22 -7.43 -10.42 -9.35
C LEU A 22 -7.22 -8.93 -9.04
N ASN A 23 -8.28 -8.15 -8.83
CA ASN A 23 -8.15 -6.73 -8.51
C ASN A 23 -7.37 -6.49 -7.20
N ILE A 24 -7.69 -7.24 -6.15
CA ILE A 24 -7.09 -7.08 -4.82
C ILE A 24 -5.64 -7.59 -4.82
N VAL A 25 -5.42 -8.81 -5.31
CA VAL A 25 -4.12 -9.49 -5.21
C VAL A 25 -3.10 -8.83 -6.13
N ASN A 26 -3.46 -8.50 -7.38
CA ASN A 26 -2.51 -7.87 -8.31
C ASN A 26 -2.03 -6.51 -7.77
N TYR A 27 -2.94 -5.69 -7.26
CA TYR A 27 -2.56 -4.37 -6.76
C TYR A 27 -1.63 -4.45 -5.54
N GLN A 28 -2.02 -5.21 -4.51
CA GLN A 28 -1.23 -5.26 -3.28
C GLN A 28 0.14 -5.92 -3.50
N THR A 29 0.22 -6.99 -4.30
CA THR A 29 1.50 -7.64 -4.61
C THR A 29 2.42 -6.73 -5.43
N LEU A 30 1.87 -5.96 -6.37
CA LEU A 30 2.63 -4.98 -7.16
C LEU A 30 3.29 -3.93 -6.26
N ILE A 31 2.52 -3.33 -5.35
CA ILE A 31 3.04 -2.29 -4.45
C ILE A 31 4.07 -2.86 -3.48
N ALA A 32 3.80 -4.02 -2.86
CA ALA A 32 4.74 -4.67 -1.96
C ALA A 32 6.07 -4.99 -2.65
N THR A 33 6.01 -5.52 -3.88
CA THR A 33 7.22 -5.82 -4.67
C THR A 33 8.00 -4.56 -5.02
N LYS A 34 7.30 -3.47 -5.38
CA LYS A 34 7.96 -2.19 -5.69
C LYS A 34 8.61 -1.58 -4.45
N ALA A 35 7.94 -1.62 -3.31
CA ALA A 35 8.49 -1.18 -2.03
C ALA A 35 9.73 -2.00 -1.64
N ALA A 36 9.68 -3.33 -1.76
CA ALA A 36 10.82 -4.21 -1.49
C ALA A 36 12.01 -3.90 -2.39
N ARG A 37 11.77 -3.64 -3.69
CA ARG A 37 12.83 -3.23 -4.62
C ARG A 37 13.44 -1.86 -4.27
N ILE A 38 12.66 -0.94 -3.71
CA ILE A 38 13.18 0.35 -3.24
C ILE A 38 13.99 0.13 -1.96
N LYS A 39 13.44 -0.60 -0.97
CA LYS A 39 14.11 -0.89 0.30
C LYS A 39 15.41 -1.66 0.11
N SER A 40 15.49 -2.57 -0.87
CA SER A 40 16.72 -3.30 -1.17
C SER A 40 17.88 -2.40 -1.64
N VAL A 41 17.58 -1.21 -2.17
CA VAL A 41 18.60 -0.23 -2.58
C VAL A 41 18.91 0.75 -1.45
N ILE A 42 17.90 1.09 -0.64
CA ILE A 42 18.01 1.97 0.54
C ILE A 42 18.80 1.29 1.68
N GLY A 43 18.69 -0.03 1.83
CA GLY A 43 19.31 -0.77 2.93
C GLY A 43 18.63 -0.46 4.26
N ASP A 44 19.44 -0.15 5.28
CA ASP A 44 18.98 0.11 6.65
C ASP A 44 18.44 1.54 6.86
N GLU A 45 18.54 2.41 5.85
CA GLU A 45 17.97 3.75 5.93
C GLU A 45 16.43 3.74 5.96
N THR A 46 15.85 4.80 6.52
CA THR A 46 14.40 4.93 6.69
C THR A 46 13.69 5.26 5.37
N ALA A 47 12.69 4.46 5.02
CA ALA A 47 11.82 4.65 3.85
C ALA A 47 10.39 4.97 4.28
N LEU A 48 9.82 6.07 3.76
CA LEU A 48 8.50 6.57 4.15
C LEU A 48 7.51 6.59 2.96
N GLU A 49 6.28 6.11 3.18
CA GLU A 49 5.22 6.10 2.17
C GLU A 49 4.35 7.36 2.25
N PHE A 50 4.60 8.35 1.38
CA PHE A 50 3.88 9.64 1.31
C PHE A 50 3.05 9.82 0.01
N GLY A 51 2.62 8.72 -0.60
CA GLY A 51 1.96 8.65 -1.91
C GLY A 51 0.44 8.84 -1.89
N THR A 52 -0.23 8.80 -0.73
CA THR A 52 -1.71 8.82 -0.60
C THR A 52 -2.43 9.83 -1.52
N ARG A 53 -1.95 11.07 -1.64
CA ARG A 53 -2.64 12.10 -2.45
C ARG A 53 -2.45 11.97 -3.98
N ARG A 54 -1.73 10.94 -4.43
CA ARG A 54 -1.58 10.53 -5.85
C ARG A 54 -1.98 9.08 -6.06
N ALA A 55 -2.45 8.41 -5.02
CA ALA A 55 -2.96 7.06 -5.16
C ALA A 55 -4.26 7.06 -5.97
N HIS A 56 -4.53 5.95 -6.63
CA HIS A 56 -5.70 5.77 -7.49
C HIS A 56 -6.92 5.44 -6.63
N GLU A 57 -7.54 6.44 -6.05
CA GLU A 57 -8.64 6.35 -5.09
C GLU A 57 -8.26 5.86 -3.67
N MET A 58 -9.26 5.92 -2.77
CA MET A 58 -9.09 5.72 -1.33
C MET A 58 -8.59 4.32 -0.95
N ASP A 59 -9.08 3.27 -1.61
CA ASP A 59 -8.66 1.90 -1.32
C ASP A 59 -7.22 1.66 -1.77
N ALA A 60 -6.81 2.20 -2.92
CA ALA A 60 -5.41 2.16 -3.34
C ALA A 60 -4.53 2.89 -2.32
N ALA A 61 -4.95 4.05 -1.81
CA ALA A 61 -4.19 4.76 -0.79
C ALA A 61 -3.99 3.93 0.49
N MET A 62 -5.06 3.32 1.03
CA MET A 62 -4.98 2.56 2.28
C MET A 62 -4.26 1.21 2.12
N TRP A 63 -4.67 0.42 1.14
CA TRP A 63 -4.09 -0.90 0.92
C TRP A 63 -2.69 -0.83 0.32
N GLY A 64 -2.40 0.21 -0.47
CA GLY A 64 -1.07 0.51 -0.98
C GLY A 64 -0.11 0.92 0.14
N ALA A 65 -0.54 1.78 1.07
CA ALA A 65 0.26 2.10 2.27
C ALA A 65 0.61 0.84 3.06
N ARG A 66 -0.38 -0.02 3.35
CA ARG A 66 -0.15 -1.30 4.01
C ARG A 66 0.82 -2.20 3.24
N ALA A 67 0.63 -2.35 1.93
CA ALA A 67 1.48 -3.18 1.09
C ALA A 67 2.92 -2.66 1.04
N ALA A 68 3.13 -1.33 1.03
CA ALA A 68 4.46 -0.73 1.06
C ALA A 68 5.22 -1.06 2.35
N ILE A 69 4.52 -1.05 3.48
CA ILE A 69 5.09 -1.42 4.79
C ILE A 69 5.47 -2.91 4.82
N ILE A 70 4.60 -3.79 4.30
CA ILE A 70 4.93 -5.21 4.13
C ILE A 70 6.16 -5.39 3.23
N GLY A 71 6.29 -4.55 2.20
CA GLY A 71 7.47 -4.53 1.34
C GLY A 71 8.74 -3.95 1.98
N GLY A 72 8.67 -3.42 3.20
CA GLY A 72 9.84 -2.97 3.97
C GLY A 72 9.95 -1.46 4.18
N PHE A 73 8.92 -0.68 3.85
CA PHE A 73 8.86 0.73 4.28
C PHE A 73 8.57 0.82 5.78
N ASP A 74 9.03 1.89 6.42
CA ASP A 74 9.07 2.01 7.88
C ASP A 74 7.86 2.75 8.46
N ALA A 75 7.28 3.70 7.72
CA ALA A 75 6.05 4.42 8.12
C ALA A 75 5.29 5.00 6.93
N THR A 76 4.04 5.44 7.16
CA THR A 76 3.18 6.11 6.16
C THR A 76 2.69 7.47 6.64
N SER A 77 2.36 8.36 5.71
CA SER A 77 1.59 9.59 6.02
C SER A 77 0.09 9.34 6.21
N ASN A 78 -0.42 8.15 5.86
CA ASN A 78 -1.84 7.85 5.88
C ASN A 78 -2.33 7.48 7.29
N VAL A 79 -2.87 8.47 8.01
CA VAL A 79 -3.38 8.30 9.38
C VAL A 79 -4.47 7.23 9.47
N ARG A 80 -5.31 7.07 8.44
CA ARG A 80 -6.37 6.05 8.42
C ARG A 80 -5.78 4.64 8.29
N ALA A 81 -4.75 4.47 7.49
CA ALA A 81 -4.00 3.21 7.40
C ALA A 81 -3.31 2.90 8.74
N GLY A 82 -2.68 3.90 9.38
CA GLY A 82 -2.12 3.77 10.73
C GLY A 82 -3.15 3.28 11.74
N LYS A 83 -4.32 3.92 11.80
CA LYS A 83 -5.43 3.52 12.70
C LYS A 83 -5.92 2.09 12.43
N ARG A 84 -6.08 1.71 11.15
CA ARG A 84 -6.72 0.43 10.78
C ARG A 84 -5.78 -0.77 10.86
N PHE A 85 -4.50 -0.56 10.56
CA PHE A 85 -3.53 -1.64 10.38
C PHE A 85 -2.37 -1.60 11.37
N ASP A 86 -2.43 -0.70 12.36
CA ASP A 86 -1.39 -0.53 13.38
C ASP A 86 0.01 -0.28 12.78
N ILE A 87 0.04 0.63 11.81
CA ILE A 87 1.24 1.00 11.06
C ILE A 87 1.79 2.31 11.64
N PRO A 88 3.12 2.45 11.81
CA PRO A 88 3.74 3.72 12.20
C PRO A 88 3.34 4.85 11.24
N VAL A 89 2.90 5.98 11.81
CA VAL A 89 2.55 7.18 11.05
C VAL A 89 3.64 8.22 11.21
N SER A 90 4.06 8.83 10.10
CA SER A 90 5.08 9.88 10.08
C SER A 90 4.67 11.03 9.18
N GLY A 91 5.04 12.25 9.56
CA GLY A 91 4.77 13.47 8.82
C GLY A 91 5.06 14.72 9.66
N THR A 92 5.47 15.80 9.00
CA THR A 92 5.66 17.12 9.61
C THR A 92 4.61 18.11 9.07
N HIS A 93 4.87 19.40 9.15
CA HIS A 93 3.97 20.41 8.59
C HIS A 93 4.18 20.56 7.06
N ALA A 94 3.15 21.05 6.37
CA ALA A 94 3.24 21.41 4.95
C ALA A 94 3.78 22.84 4.75
N HIS A 95 4.19 23.17 3.52
CA HIS A 95 4.59 24.53 3.14
C HIS A 95 3.49 25.58 3.38
N ALA A 96 2.22 25.20 3.19
CA ALA A 96 1.07 26.07 3.39
C ALA A 96 1.03 26.69 4.79
N LEU A 97 1.58 26.02 5.81
CA LEU A 97 1.72 26.59 7.15
C LEU A 97 2.61 27.84 7.12
N VAL A 98 3.81 27.73 6.54
CA VAL A 98 4.77 28.87 6.49
C VAL A 98 4.21 30.01 5.62
N GLN A 99 3.55 29.66 4.51
CA GLN A 99 2.97 30.63 3.58
C GLN A 99 1.77 31.40 4.16
N ALA A 100 1.12 30.89 5.20
CA ALA A 100 -0.01 31.57 5.84
C ALA A 100 0.42 32.69 6.81
N TYR A 101 1.69 32.71 7.25
CA TYR A 101 2.21 33.64 8.25
C TYR A 101 3.37 34.51 7.73
N ARG A 102 3.60 34.50 6.42
CA ARG A 102 4.49 35.42 5.70
C ARG A 102 3.67 36.18 4.68
#